data_AF-A0A3P7NBM8-F1
#
_entry.id   AF-A0A3P7NBM8-F1
#
_cell.length_a   1.000
_cell.length_b   1.000
_cell.length_c   1.000
_cell.angle_alpha   90.00
_cell.angle_beta   90.00
_cell.angle_gamma   90.00
#
_symmetry.space_group_name_H-M   'P 1'
#
loop_
_entity.id
_entity.type
_entity.pdbx_description
1 polymer ?
#
loop_
_entity_poly.entity_id
_entity_poly.type
_entity_poly.pdbx_seq_one_letter_code
_entity_poly.pdbx_strand_id
1 'polypeptide(L)'
;MDICTSWATIKLKCDAGLIITASHNPKEDNGYKAYWSNGAQIIGPHDAEIIRIAEAEPKPRDEYWDTDSLSSSPLLKSADVTIDPYFEVEKCLIYHKEINQKTPLKITYSAFHGVGFHYAKRMLQEFGFPIDHFFSVKEQQDPNPDFPTVPFPNPEEGHKVCFFRIICTQQ
;
A
#
# COMPACT_ATOMS: atom_id res chain seq x y z
N MET A 1 1.75 -0.59 -1.24
CA MET A 1 0.63 -1.44 -0.81
C MET A 1 0.37 -2.53 -1.83
N ASP A 2 0.26 -2.17 -3.11
CA ASP A 2 0.19 -3.07 -4.28
C ASP A 2 1.18 -4.25 -4.22
N ILE A 3 2.44 -3.97 -3.90
CA ILE A 3 3.50 -4.99 -3.79
C ILE A 3 3.24 -5.99 -2.65
N CYS A 4 2.67 -5.53 -1.53
CA CYS A 4 2.37 -6.41 -0.39
C CYS A 4 1.23 -7.38 -0.73
N THR A 5 0.17 -6.92 -1.40
CA THR A 5 -0.93 -7.79 -1.85
C THR A 5 -0.41 -8.83 -2.85
N SER A 6 0.34 -8.40 -3.86
CA SER A 6 0.99 -9.30 -4.83
C SER A 6 1.86 -10.37 -4.15
N TRP A 7 2.71 -9.96 -3.22
CA TRP A 7 3.60 -10.87 -2.51
C TRP A 7 2.83 -11.83 -1.60
N ALA A 8 1.82 -11.34 -0.87
CA ALA A 8 0.97 -12.17 -0.02
C ALA A 8 0.23 -13.24 -0.83
N THR A 9 -0.28 -12.91 -2.03
CA THR A 9 -0.92 -13.88 -2.94
C THR A 9 0.01 -15.05 -3.24
N ILE A 10 1.27 -14.78 -3.60
CA ILE A 10 2.25 -15.83 -3.87
C ILE A 10 2.58 -16.63 -2.60
N LYS A 11 2.85 -15.94 -1.49
CA LYS A 11 3.35 -16.59 -0.26
C LYS A 11 2.30 -17.43 0.44
N LEU A 12 1.05 -17.00 0.42
CA LEU A 12 -0.08 -17.74 0.96
C LEU A 12 -0.66 -18.75 -0.05
N LYS A 13 -0.11 -18.80 -1.27
CA LYS A 13 -0.57 -19.66 -2.37
C LYS A 13 -2.05 -19.46 -2.68
N CYS A 14 -2.47 -18.19 -2.72
CA CYS A 14 -3.83 -17.82 -3.10
C CYS A 14 -4.00 -17.89 -4.62
N ASP A 15 -5.22 -18.20 -5.08
CA ASP A 15 -5.54 -18.19 -6.51
C ASP A 15 -5.57 -16.77 -7.10
N ALA A 16 -5.91 -15.77 -6.28
CA ALA A 16 -5.91 -14.36 -6.64
C ALA A 16 -5.68 -13.46 -5.41
N GLY A 17 -5.27 -12.23 -5.67
CA GLY A 17 -5.20 -11.14 -4.68
C GLY A 17 -6.03 -9.95 -5.14
N LEU A 18 -6.78 -9.35 -4.22
CA LEU A 18 -7.53 -8.12 -4.47
C LEU A 18 -7.03 -7.03 -3.54
N ILE A 19 -6.84 -5.84 -4.08
CA ILE A 19 -6.61 -4.63 -3.31
C ILE A 19 -7.71 -3.65 -3.63
N ILE A 20 -8.45 -3.20 -2.61
CA ILE A 20 -9.45 -2.16 -2.74
C ILE A 20 -8.71 -0.82 -2.64
N THR A 21 -8.58 -0.13 -3.77
CA THR A 21 -7.84 1.13 -3.89
C THR A 21 -8.24 1.85 -5.17
N ALA A 22 -8.40 3.17 -5.07
CA ALA A 22 -8.57 4.05 -6.23
C ALA A 22 -7.21 4.62 -6.71
N SER A 23 -6.08 4.02 -6.30
CA SER A 23 -4.73 4.50 -6.60
C SER A 23 -4.49 5.93 -6.09
N HIS A 24 -4.49 6.93 -6.97
CA HIS A 24 -4.34 8.35 -6.64
C HIS A 24 -5.61 9.16 -6.98
N ASN A 25 -6.71 8.48 -7.33
CA ASN A 25 -7.96 9.12 -7.66
C ASN A 25 -8.61 9.74 -6.40
N PRO A 26 -9.57 10.67 -6.59
CA PRO A 26 -10.37 11.20 -5.50
C PRO A 26 -11.03 10.10 -4.65
N LYS A 27 -11.33 10.41 -3.39
CA LYS A 27 -11.88 9.44 -2.42
C LYS A 27 -13.27 8.92 -2.79
N GLU A 28 -13.97 9.64 -3.67
CA GLU A 28 -15.29 9.26 -4.18
C GLU A 28 -15.20 8.11 -5.20
N ASP A 29 -14.03 7.89 -5.80
CA ASP A 29 -13.82 6.79 -6.73
C ASP A 29 -13.63 5.48 -5.98
N ASN A 30 -14.39 4.46 -6.37
CA ASN A 30 -14.18 3.10 -5.91
C ASN A 30 -13.42 2.32 -6.98
N GLY A 31 -12.29 1.74 -6.58
CA GLY A 31 -11.44 0.95 -7.46
C GLY A 31 -10.94 -0.30 -6.77
N TYR A 32 -10.56 -1.29 -7.57
CA TYR A 32 -9.76 -2.40 -7.10
C TYR A 32 -8.69 -2.73 -8.13
N LYS A 33 -7.59 -3.32 -7.67
CA LYS A 33 -6.63 -4.01 -8.54
C LYS A 33 -6.68 -5.49 -8.22
N ALA A 34 -6.59 -6.31 -9.25
CA ALA A 34 -6.60 -7.77 -9.13
C ALA A 34 -5.27 -8.34 -9.57
N TYR A 35 -4.77 -9.31 -8.81
CA TYR A 35 -3.54 -10.03 -9.04
C TYR A 35 -3.86 -11.51 -9.20
N TRP A 36 -3.21 -12.18 -10.15
CA TRP A 36 -3.35 -13.62 -10.32
C TRP A 36 -2.46 -14.39 -9.33
N SER A 37 -2.53 -15.72 -9.33
CA SER A 37 -1.78 -16.60 -8.43
C SER A 37 -0.25 -16.45 -8.50
N ASN A 38 0.26 -15.88 -9.59
CA ASN A 38 1.67 -15.54 -9.77
C ASN A 38 2.06 -14.16 -9.21
N GLY A 39 1.13 -13.43 -8.58
CA GLY A 39 1.32 -12.06 -8.08
C GLY A 39 1.37 -10.98 -9.16
N ALA A 40 1.27 -11.33 -10.44
CA ALA A 40 1.16 -10.34 -11.51
C ALA A 40 -0.26 -9.77 -11.55
N GLN A 41 -0.41 -8.51 -11.95
CA GLN A 41 -1.75 -7.96 -12.24
C GLN A 41 -2.43 -8.80 -13.31
N ILE A 42 -3.74 -8.98 -13.17
CA ILE A 42 -4.52 -9.75 -14.14
C ILE A 42 -4.47 -9.05 -15.50
N ILE A 43 -4.09 -9.82 -16.51
CA ILE A 43 -4.06 -9.43 -17.92
C ILE A 43 -4.70 -10.55 -18.76
N GLY A 44 -4.80 -10.32 -20.07
CA GLY A 44 -5.22 -11.32 -21.04
C GLY A 44 -4.55 -12.69 -20.86
N PRO A 45 -5.30 -13.81 -20.95
CA PRO A 45 -6.73 -13.90 -21.33
C PRO A 45 -7.72 -13.82 -20.15
N HIS A 46 -7.25 -13.68 -18.91
CA HIS A 46 -8.10 -13.78 -17.72
C HIS A 46 -9.04 -12.57 -17.54
N ASP A 47 -8.58 -11.37 -17.91
CA ASP A 47 -9.40 -10.15 -17.89
C ASP A 47 -10.65 -10.25 -18.77
N ALA A 48 -10.52 -10.79 -19.98
CA ALA A 48 -11.61 -10.98 -20.93
C ALA A 48 -12.67 -11.93 -20.39
N GLU A 49 -12.26 -12.98 -19.68
CA GLU A 49 -13.19 -13.92 -19.06
C GLU A 49 -13.92 -13.32 -17.86
N ILE A 50 -13.23 -12.51 -17.04
CA ILE A 50 -13.86 -11.74 -15.96
C ILE A 50 -14.93 -10.80 -16.52
N ILE A 51 -14.61 -10.07 -17.59
CA ILE A 51 -15.56 -9.18 -18.28
C ILE A 51 -16.76 -9.99 -18.81
N ARG A 52 -16.51 -11.10 -19.50
CA ARG A 52 -17.56 -11.96 -20.05
C ARG A 52 -18.53 -12.45 -18.95
N ILE A 53 -18.01 -12.86 -17.80
CA ILE A 53 -18.83 -13.30 -16.66
C ILE A 53 -19.62 -12.13 -16.07
N ALA A 54 -18.98 -10.98 -15.87
CA ALA A 54 -19.63 -9.79 -15.34
C ALA A 54 -20.75 -9.27 -16.26
N GLU A 55 -20.58 -9.35 -17.58
CA GLU A 55 -21.62 -8.98 -18.55
C GLU A 55 -22.78 -10.00 -18.57
N ALA A 56 -22.49 -11.28 -18.35
CA ALA A 56 -23.51 -12.33 -18.26
C ALA A 56 -24.33 -12.25 -16.96
N GLU A 57 -23.70 -11.85 -15.86
CA GLU A 57 -24.31 -11.68 -14.52
C GLU A 57 -24.10 -10.24 -14.01
N PRO A 58 -24.79 -9.22 -14.59
CA PRO A 58 -24.51 -7.81 -14.32
C PRO A 58 -24.96 -7.34 -12.94
N LYS A 59 -25.68 -8.18 -12.19
CA LYS A 59 -26.14 -7.90 -10.84
C LYS A 59 -25.50 -8.89 -9.87
N PRO A 60 -24.81 -8.40 -8.82
CA PRO A 60 -24.41 -9.24 -7.71
C PRO A 60 -25.63 -9.94 -7.13
N ARG A 61 -25.46 -11.19 -6.69
CA ARG A 61 -26.52 -11.94 -6.02
C ARG A 61 -26.76 -11.36 -4.64
N ASP A 62 -28.00 -11.36 -4.17
CA ASP A 62 -28.36 -10.81 -2.86
C ASP A 62 -27.59 -11.47 -1.72
N GLU A 63 -27.29 -12.77 -1.86
CA GLU A 63 -26.49 -13.56 -0.91
C GLU A 63 -25.06 -13.03 -0.73
N TYR A 64 -24.48 -12.29 -1.70
CA TYR A 64 -23.13 -11.74 -1.58
C TYR A 64 -23.05 -10.58 -0.59
N TRP A 65 -24.18 -9.98 -0.25
CA TRP A 65 -24.26 -8.88 0.72
C TRP A 65 -24.45 -9.37 2.16
N ASP A 66 -24.74 -10.65 2.37
CA ASP A 66 -24.81 -11.25 3.71
C ASP A 66 -23.41 -11.54 4.24
N THR A 67 -22.92 -10.65 5.10
CA THR A 67 -21.59 -10.74 5.71
C THR A 67 -21.61 -11.25 7.15
N ASP A 68 -22.77 -11.56 7.73
CA ASP A 68 -22.93 -11.81 9.17
C ASP A 68 -22.08 -13.00 9.64
N SER A 69 -21.94 -14.01 8.79
CA SER A 69 -21.17 -15.22 9.08
C SER A 69 -19.66 -15.09 8.85
N LEU A 70 -19.18 -14.07 8.13
CA LEU A 70 -17.78 -13.97 7.70
C LEU A 70 -16.80 -13.93 8.88
N SER A 71 -17.14 -13.19 9.93
CA SER A 71 -16.29 -13.02 11.12
C SER A 71 -16.01 -14.33 11.86
N SER A 72 -16.90 -15.32 11.72
CA SER A 72 -16.79 -16.63 12.36
C SER A 72 -16.22 -17.72 11.43
N SER A 73 -16.03 -17.40 10.15
CA SER A 73 -15.56 -18.37 9.17
C SER A 73 -14.10 -18.76 9.44
N PRO A 74 -13.76 -20.06 9.49
CA PRO A 74 -12.37 -20.50 9.62
C PRO A 74 -11.51 -20.15 8.39
N LEU A 75 -12.14 -19.72 7.29
CA LEU A 75 -11.49 -19.25 6.08
C LEU A 75 -11.04 -17.78 6.19
N LEU A 76 -11.66 -16.99 7.08
CA LEU A 76 -11.25 -15.61 7.32
C LEU A 76 -9.97 -15.61 8.17
N LYS A 77 -8.84 -15.34 7.52
CA LYS A 77 -7.53 -15.25 8.17
C LYS A 77 -6.88 -13.93 7.82
N SER A 78 -6.21 -13.32 8.79
CA SER A 78 -5.42 -12.11 8.52
C SER A 78 -4.23 -12.45 7.63
N ALA A 79 -4.01 -11.60 6.62
CA ALA A 79 -2.81 -11.63 5.80
C ALA A 79 -1.60 -10.98 6.52
N ASP A 80 -1.76 -10.37 7.69
CA ASP A 80 -0.67 -9.68 8.41
C ASP A 80 0.52 -10.59 8.73
N VAL A 81 0.29 -11.89 8.81
CA VAL A 81 1.33 -12.93 8.93
C VAL A 81 2.38 -12.88 7.80
N THR A 82 2.06 -12.20 6.70
CA THR A 82 2.94 -11.98 5.55
C THR A 82 3.86 -10.76 5.72
N ILE A 83 3.55 -9.82 6.61
CA ILE A 83 4.27 -8.55 6.71
C ILE A 83 5.72 -8.76 7.13
N ASP A 84 5.98 -9.46 8.23
CA ASP A 84 7.34 -9.71 8.69
C ASP A 84 8.20 -10.47 7.67
N PRO A 85 7.76 -11.61 7.12
CA PRO A 85 8.56 -12.30 6.13
C PRO A 85 8.71 -11.52 4.81
N TYR A 86 7.85 -10.53 4.50
CA TYR A 86 8.09 -9.60 3.40
C TYR A 86 9.34 -8.76 3.68
N PHE A 87 9.43 -8.13 4.86
CA PHE A 87 10.62 -7.38 5.25
C PHE A 87 11.88 -8.24 5.27
N GLU A 88 11.81 -9.50 5.72
CA GLU A 88 12.96 -10.40 5.71
C GLU A 88 13.47 -10.70 4.29
N VAL A 89 12.59 -10.85 3.32
CA VAL A 89 12.99 -11.01 1.92
C VAL A 89 13.64 -9.73 1.39
N GLU A 90 13.04 -8.56 1.66
CA GLU A 90 13.57 -7.27 1.20
C GLU A 90 14.96 -6.94 1.75
N LYS A 91 15.36 -7.52 2.89
CA LYS A 91 16.73 -7.38 3.43
C LYS A 91 17.81 -7.87 2.46
N CYS A 92 17.50 -8.75 1.51
CA CYS A 92 18.46 -9.16 0.48
C CYS A 92 18.86 -8.01 -0.48
N LEU A 93 18.09 -6.92 -0.50
CA LEU A 93 18.37 -5.71 -1.29
C LEU A 93 19.26 -4.71 -0.54
N ILE A 94 19.70 -5.02 0.69
CA ILE A 94 20.58 -4.16 1.47
C ILE A 94 22.04 -4.41 1.06
N TYR A 95 22.55 -3.58 0.15
CA TYR A 95 23.93 -3.69 -0.33
C TYR A 95 24.96 -2.91 0.49
N HIS A 96 24.55 -1.81 1.14
CA HIS A 96 25.45 -0.80 1.72
C HIS A 96 25.01 -0.33 3.11
N LYS A 97 24.71 -1.27 4.02
CA LYS A 97 24.15 -0.94 5.33
C LYS A 97 25.05 -0.02 6.16
N GLU A 98 26.36 -0.25 6.16
CA GLU A 98 27.33 0.55 6.92
C GLU A 98 27.44 1.98 6.40
N ILE A 99 27.24 2.18 5.10
CA ILE A 99 27.22 3.50 4.46
C ILE A 99 25.91 4.20 4.84
N ASN A 100 24.78 3.50 4.73
CA ASN A 100 23.46 4.04 5.09
C ASN A 100 23.46 4.53 6.55
N GLN A 101 24.06 3.79 7.49
CA GLN A 101 24.16 4.16 8.90
C GLN A 101 24.93 5.45 9.17
N LYS A 102 25.86 5.83 8.29
CA LYS A 102 26.71 7.01 8.44
C LYS A 102 26.26 8.17 7.56
N THR A 103 25.15 8.01 6.84
CA THR A 103 24.71 9.02 5.88
C THR A 103 24.27 10.30 6.59
N PRO A 104 24.71 11.48 6.15
CA PRO A 104 24.19 12.75 6.65
C PRO A 104 22.84 13.11 5.99
N LEU A 105 22.36 12.30 5.05
CA LEU A 105 21.11 12.56 4.32
C LEU A 105 19.91 12.56 5.26
N LYS A 106 19.11 13.63 5.17
CA LYS A 106 17.82 13.75 5.83
C LYS A 106 16.71 13.44 4.83
N ILE A 107 15.80 12.56 5.21
CA ILE A 107 14.71 12.07 4.35
C ILE A 107 13.41 12.63 4.90
N THR A 108 12.65 13.32 4.05
CA THR A 108 11.29 13.75 4.39
C THR A 108 10.29 12.87 3.65
N TYR A 109 9.27 12.40 4.35
CA TYR A 109 8.26 11.51 3.81
C TYR A 109 6.85 11.96 4.21
N SER A 110 5.94 11.92 3.26
CA SER A 110 4.51 12.05 3.50
C SER A 110 3.82 10.76 3.05
N ALA A 111 2.91 10.24 3.88
CA ALA A 111 2.04 9.15 3.46
C ALA A 111 0.80 9.65 2.70
N PHE A 112 0.59 10.98 2.63
CA PHE A 112 -0.62 11.60 2.10
C PHE A 112 -1.90 10.99 2.67
N HIS A 113 -1.94 10.75 3.99
CA HIS A 113 -3.05 10.05 4.66
C HIS A 113 -3.30 8.61 4.19
N GLY A 114 -2.35 8.01 3.47
CA GLY A 114 -2.34 6.60 3.14
C GLY A 114 -1.68 5.75 4.23
N VAL A 115 -1.63 4.44 3.99
CA VAL A 115 -1.11 3.44 4.95
C VAL A 115 0.42 3.33 4.98
N GLY A 116 1.13 4.05 4.10
CA GLY A 116 2.54 3.76 3.79
C GLY A 116 3.53 4.11 4.91
N PHE A 117 3.18 5.00 5.84
CA PHE A 117 4.12 5.54 6.83
C PHE A 117 4.83 4.47 7.65
N HIS A 118 4.08 3.55 8.28
CA HIS A 118 4.66 2.52 9.14
C HIS A 118 5.61 1.60 8.36
N TYR A 119 5.25 1.27 7.12
CA TYR A 119 6.06 0.40 6.26
C TYR A 119 7.33 1.11 5.76
N ALA A 120 7.22 2.36 5.30
CA ALA A 120 8.36 3.16 4.85
C ALA A 120 9.36 3.39 5.99
N LYS A 121 8.86 3.76 7.18
CA LYS A 121 9.67 3.93 8.38
C LYS A 121 10.44 2.65 8.72
N ARG A 122 9.73 1.51 8.79
CA ARG A 122 10.36 0.22 9.08
C ARG A 122 11.40 -0.15 8.03
N MET A 123 11.11 0.03 6.74
CA MET A 123 12.06 -0.32 5.68
C MET A 123 13.35 0.48 5.77
N LEU A 124 13.26 1.80 5.99
CA LEU A 124 14.43 2.65 6.17
C LEU A 124 15.29 2.22 7.37
N GLN A 125 14.65 1.84 8.48
CA GLN A 125 15.36 1.30 9.65
C GLN A 125 16.07 -0.03 9.34
N GLU A 126 15.40 -0.95 8.64
CA GLU A 126 15.99 -2.24 8.24
C GLU A 126 17.22 -2.04 7.33
N PHE A 127 17.12 -1.07 6.40
CA PHE A 127 18.19 -0.65 5.49
C PHE A 127 19.33 0.10 6.19
N GLY A 128 19.19 0.40 7.49
CA GLY A 128 20.22 1.00 8.32
C GLY A 128 20.26 2.53 8.31
N PHE A 129 19.25 3.22 7.77
CA PHE A 129 19.19 4.68 7.85
C PHE A 129 18.95 5.17 9.29
N PRO A 130 19.63 6.24 9.75
CA PRO A 130 19.39 6.82 11.06
C PRO A 130 17.94 7.29 11.19
N ILE A 131 17.26 6.87 12.25
CA ILE A 131 15.83 7.18 12.42
C ILE A 131 15.58 8.66 12.72
N ASP A 132 16.55 9.32 13.34
CA ASP A 132 16.60 10.77 13.59
C ASP A 132 16.81 11.59 12.31
N HIS A 133 17.15 10.95 11.19
CA HIS A 133 17.20 11.57 9.87
C HIS A 133 15.91 11.39 9.06
N PHE A 134 14.91 10.67 9.58
CA PHE A 134 13.64 10.45 8.92
C PHE A 134 12.51 11.33 9.49
N PHE A 135 12.06 12.29 8.69
CA PHE A 135 11.06 13.28 9.07
C PHE A 135 9.74 13.00 8.35
N SER A 136 8.68 12.70 9.11
CA SER A 136 7.34 12.61 8.54
C SER A 136 6.64 13.96 8.53
N VAL A 137 5.87 14.23 7.48
CA VAL A 137 4.86 15.29 7.48
C VAL A 137 3.76 14.87 8.44
N LYS A 138 3.73 15.45 9.64
CA LYS A 138 2.87 14.99 10.75
C LYS A 138 1.40 15.06 10.40
N GLU A 139 1.01 16.11 9.70
CA GLU A 139 -0.35 16.35 9.25
C GLU A 139 -0.84 15.29 8.26
N GLN A 140 0.06 14.59 7.58
CA GLN A 140 -0.23 13.62 6.51
C GLN A 140 0.25 12.19 6.85
N GLN A 141 0.68 11.97 8.09
CA GLN A 141 1.36 10.74 8.51
C GLN A 141 0.38 9.57 8.65
N ASP A 142 -0.75 9.80 9.32
CA ASP A 142 -1.67 8.74 9.73
C ASP A 142 -2.79 8.56 8.69
N PRO A 143 -3.29 7.32 8.50
CA PRO A 143 -4.34 7.05 7.54
C PRO A 143 -5.61 7.87 7.81
N ASN A 144 -6.14 8.52 6.77
CA ASN A 144 -7.41 9.25 6.86
C ASN A 144 -8.18 9.14 5.54
N PRO A 145 -9.38 8.52 5.54
CA PRO A 145 -10.16 8.32 4.31
C PRO A 145 -10.67 9.62 3.69
N ASP A 146 -10.69 10.73 4.43
CA ASP A 146 -11.13 12.02 3.93
C ASP A 146 -10.02 12.82 3.22
N PHE A 147 -8.77 12.38 3.30
CA PHE A 147 -7.59 13.04 2.72
C PHE A 147 -7.57 14.58 2.96
N PRO A 148 -7.75 15.05 4.21
CA PRO A 148 -8.16 16.43 4.51
C PRO A 148 -7.15 17.51 4.10
N THR A 149 -5.87 17.17 3.97
CA THR A 149 -4.81 18.13 3.58
C THR A 149 -4.35 17.97 2.14
N VAL A 150 -4.96 17.05 1.39
CA VAL A 150 -4.50 16.62 0.08
C VAL A 150 -5.70 16.63 -0.88
N PRO A 151 -6.09 17.81 -1.41
CA PRO A 151 -7.23 17.91 -2.32
C PRO A 151 -7.05 17.06 -3.58
N PHE A 152 -5.80 16.76 -3.95
CA PHE A 152 -5.42 15.81 -4.99
C PHE A 152 -4.23 14.97 -4.51
N PRO A 153 -4.41 13.67 -4.20
CA PRO A 153 -3.32 12.80 -3.70
C PRO A 153 -2.41 12.28 -4.82
N ASN A 154 -2.28 13.05 -5.91
CA ASN A 154 -1.42 12.72 -7.03
C ASN A 154 -0.18 13.64 -7.08
N PRO A 155 1.01 13.17 -6.64
CA PRO A 155 2.24 13.94 -6.73
C PRO A 155 2.75 14.11 -8.17
N GLU A 156 2.20 13.41 -9.15
CA GLU A 156 2.65 13.42 -10.55
C GLU A 156 2.06 14.58 -11.39
N GLU A 157 0.98 15.21 -10.93
CA GLU A 157 0.29 16.30 -11.65
C GLU A 157 0.94 17.69 -11.48
N GLY A 158 2.06 17.78 -10.76
CA GLY A 158 2.85 19.02 -10.62
C GLY A 158 2.22 20.10 -9.73
N HIS A 159 1.02 19.87 -9.20
CA HIS A 159 0.40 20.75 -8.20
C HIS A 159 1.07 20.57 -6.83
N LYS A 160 1.13 21.66 -6.04
CA LYS A 160 1.76 21.63 -4.71
C LYS A 160 0.91 20.79 -3.75
N VAL A 161 1.34 19.56 -3.49
CA VAL A 161 0.70 18.60 -2.58
C VAL A 161 1.21 18.69 -1.12
N CYS A 162 2.29 19.44 -0.89
CA CYS A 162 2.81 19.71 0.46
C CYS A 162 3.16 21.20 0.62
N PHE A 163 2.69 21.81 1.70
CA PHE A 163 3.17 23.10 2.18
C PHE A 163 4.14 22.88 3.33
N PHE A 164 5.43 22.73 3.03
CA PHE A 164 6.45 22.69 4.07
C PHE A 164 6.69 24.10 4.62
N ARG A 165 6.31 24.36 5.88
CA ARG A 165 7.08 25.32 6.68
C ARG A 165 8.35 24.60 7.09
N ILE A 166 9.42 24.79 6.31
CA ILE A 166 10.76 24.40 6.76
C ILE A 166 11.07 25.30 7.96
N ILE A 167 10.76 24.84 9.17
CA ILE A 167 11.34 25.42 10.36
C ILE A 167 12.76 24.87 10.41
N CYS A 168 13.68 25.57 9.76
CA CYS A 168 15.10 25.43 10.05
C CYS A 168 15.32 25.86 11.50
N THR A 169 15.11 24.97 12.46
CA THR A 169 15.80 25.10 13.74
C THR A 169 17.27 24.79 13.46
N GLN A 170 18.05 25.83 13.20
CA GLN A 170 19.48 25.76 13.40
C GLN A 170 19.71 25.44 14.88
N GLN A 171 20.30 24.29 15.16
CA GLN A 171 21.15 24.06 16.33
C GLN A 171 22.43 23.40 15.84
#